data_AF-A0A848BCX1-F1
#
_entry.id   AF-A0A848BCX1-F1
#
_cell.length_a   1.000
_cell.length_b   1.000
_cell.length_c   1.000
_cell.angle_alpha   90.00
_cell.angle_beta   90.00
_cell.angle_gamma   90.00
#
_symmetry.space_group_name_H-M   'P 1'
#
loop_
_entity.id
_entity.type
_entity.pdbx_description
1 polymer ?
#
loop_
_entity_poly.entity_id
_entity_poly.type
_entity_poly.pdbx_seq_one_letter_code
_entity_poly.pdbx_strand_id
1 'polypeptide(L)'
;MPICKRLTEAARAGKFGPLCAITMHFGSYKPYDMHNHFFNRQLAGGVLFDIGVYALSFVRLFLSSCPDEVITQVNEVPWEG
;
A
#
# COMPACT_ATOMS: atom_id res chain seq x y z
N MET A 1 -3.75 -13.36 5.40
CA MET A 1 -4.80 -12.74 6.22
C MET A 1 -6.18 -13.33 5.88
N PRO A 2 -6.91 -13.92 6.84
CA PRO A 2 -8.21 -14.57 6.60
C PRO A 2 -9.27 -13.64 5.98
N ILE A 3 -9.24 -12.35 6.35
CA ILE A 3 -10.19 -11.36 5.85
C ILE A 3 -10.01 -11.06 4.36
N CYS A 4 -8.77 -10.90 3.88
CA CYS A 4 -8.49 -10.66 2.46
C CYS A 4 -8.96 -11.84 1.61
N LYS A 5 -8.76 -13.08 2.08
CA LYS A 5 -9.24 -14.28 1.40
C LYS A 5 -10.76 -14.26 1.24
N ARG A 6 -11.50 -14.05 2.33
CA ARG A 6 -12.98 -13.97 2.31
C ARG A 6 -13.50 -12.85 1.40
N LEU A 7 -12.85 -11.69 1.42
CA LEU A 7 -13.19 -10.56 0.54
C LEU A 7 -12.99 -10.92 -0.94
N THR A 8 -11.84 -11.51 -1.28
CA THR A 8 -11.56 -11.91 -2.66
C THR A 8 -12.51 -13.02 -3.14
N GLU A 9 -12.88 -13.96 -2.29
CA GLU A 9 -13.88 -14.99 -2.60
C GLU A 9 -15.26 -14.39 -2.84
N ALA A 10 -15.70 -13.46 -1.99
CA ALA A 10 -16.97 -12.76 -2.15
C ALA A 10 -17.00 -11.91 -3.44
N ALA A 11 -15.89 -11.23 -3.77
CA ALA A 11 -15.77 -10.45 -4.99
C ALA A 11 -15.81 -11.35 -6.24
N ARG A 12 -15.07 -12.46 -6.25
CA ARG A 12 -15.09 -13.44 -7.35
C ARG A 12 -16.44 -14.13 -7.52
N ALA A 13 -17.18 -14.33 -6.43
CA ALA A 13 -18.55 -14.85 -6.47
C ALA A 13 -19.58 -13.81 -6.94
N GLY A 14 -19.15 -12.59 -7.30
CA GLY A 14 -20.05 -11.54 -7.81
C GLY A 14 -20.94 -10.89 -6.74
N LYS A 15 -20.67 -11.10 -5.45
CA LYS A 15 -21.53 -10.61 -4.35
C LYS A 15 -21.65 -9.09 -4.29
N PHE A 16 -20.69 -8.37 -4.87
CA PHE A 16 -20.64 -6.90 -4.87
C PHE A 16 -21.00 -6.32 -6.25
N GLY A 17 -21.38 -7.16 -7.23
CA GLY A 17 -21.43 -6.76 -8.64
C GLY A 17 -20.03 -6.53 -9.23
N PRO A 18 -19.94 -5.86 -10.39
CA PRO A 18 -18.66 -5.50 -11.00
C PRO A 18 -17.84 -4.57 -10.10
N LEU A 19 -16.60 -4.94 -9.81
CA LEU A 19 -15.70 -4.10 -9.03
C LEU A 19 -15.13 -2.98 -9.91
N CYS A 20 -15.54 -1.73 -9.64
CA CYS A 20 -15.14 -0.57 -10.43
C CYS A 20 -14.06 0.29 -9.76
N ALA A 21 -13.92 0.24 -8.44
CA ALA A 21 -12.96 1.06 -7.69
C ALA A 21 -12.56 0.40 -6.37
N ILE A 22 -11.32 0.65 -5.93
CA ILE A 22 -10.78 0.21 -4.63
C ILE A 22 -10.02 1.38 -4.02
N THR A 23 -10.39 1.74 -2.80
CA THR A 23 -9.65 2.72 -1.99
C THR A 23 -9.12 2.02 -0.76
N MET A 24 -7.81 2.14 -0.52
CA MET A 24 -7.16 1.55 0.65
C MET A 24 -6.35 2.60 1.38
N HIS A 25 -6.61 2.72 2.68
CA HIS A 25 -5.81 3.52 3.59
C HIS A 25 -4.99 2.59 4.47
N PHE A 26 -3.67 2.75 4.45
CA PHE A 26 -2.77 1.99 5.30
C PHE A 26 -1.73 2.94 5.89
N GLY A 27 -1.68 2.99 7.20
CA GLY A 27 -0.81 3.91 7.92
C GLY A 27 -0.58 3.44 9.34
N SER A 28 0.57 3.84 9.87
CA SER A 28 0.99 3.61 11.23
C SER A 28 1.61 4.91 11.72
N TYR A 29 1.22 5.38 12.91
CA TYR A 29 1.96 6.45 13.55
C TYR A 29 3.37 5.96 13.91
N LYS A 30 4.38 6.78 13.61
CA LYS A 30 5.79 6.56 13.97
C LYS A 30 6.35 7.89 14.47
N PRO A 31 7.00 7.95 15.64
CA PRO A 31 7.75 9.13 16.06
C PRO A 31 8.80 9.48 15.02
N TYR A 32 9.06 10.77 14.83
CA TYR A 32 10.10 11.25 13.92
C TYR A 32 11.48 10.93 14.49
N ASP A 33 12.24 10.08 13.81
CA ASP A 33 13.56 9.63 14.24
C ASP A 33 14.42 9.23 13.01
N MET A 34 15.49 9.98 12.74
CA MET A 34 16.39 9.72 11.61
C MET A 34 17.27 8.48 11.79
N HIS A 35 17.30 7.86 12.97
CA HIS A 35 17.89 6.53 13.16
C HIS A 35 16.93 5.40 12.79
N ASN A 36 15.64 5.70 12.68
CA ASN A 36 14.63 4.73 12.27
C ASN A 36 14.63 4.58 10.73
N HIS A 37 14.55 3.33 10.25
CA HIS A 37 14.49 3.01 8.82
C HIS A 37 13.28 3.64 8.10
N PHE A 38 12.23 4.10 8.79
CA PHE A 38 11.17 4.86 8.13
C PHE A 38 11.65 6.21 7.56
N PHE A 39 12.67 6.81 8.17
CA PHE A 39 13.17 8.14 7.85
C PHE A 39 14.62 8.15 7.36
N ASN A 40 15.38 7.10 7.65
CA ASN A 40 16.77 6.98 7.23
C ASN A 40 16.93 6.41 5.80
N ARG A 41 17.30 7.27 4.85
CA ARG A 41 17.56 6.86 3.47
C ARG A 41 18.74 5.90 3.31
N GLN A 42 19.76 5.98 4.17
CA GLN A 42 20.96 5.12 4.10
C GLN A 42 20.63 3.66 4.44
N LEU A 43 19.56 3.41 5.19
CA LEU A 43 19.08 2.07 5.53
C LEU A 43 18.17 1.46 4.44
N ALA A 44 18.18 2.03 3.22
CA ALA A 44 17.19 1.73 2.17
C ALA A 44 15.75 1.89 2.69
N GLY A 45 15.58 2.88 3.57
CA GLY A 45 14.36 3.16 4.28
C GLY A 45 13.24 3.77 3.45
N GLY A 46 12.14 4.06 4.12
CA GLY A 46 10.99 4.74 3.55
C GLY A 46 9.68 3.98 3.69
N VAL A 47 8.62 4.72 4.03
CA VAL A 47 7.29 4.18 4.32
C VAL A 47 6.69 3.40 3.15
N LEU A 48 6.94 3.84 1.91
CA LEU A 48 6.41 3.18 0.71
C LEU A 48 6.93 1.74 0.58
N PHE A 49 8.23 1.52 0.80
CA PHE A 49 8.84 0.21 0.67
C PHE A 49 8.53 -0.68 1.88
N ASP A 50 8.56 -0.10 3.10
CA ASP A 50 8.43 -0.90 4.31
C ASP A 50 6.97 -1.32 4.61
N ILE A 51 6.01 -0.39 4.46
CA ILE A 51 4.59 -0.66 4.74
C ILE A 51 3.66 -0.46 3.55
N GLY A 52 4.03 0.38 2.57
CA GLY A 52 3.22 0.62 1.38
C GLY A 52 3.00 -0.64 0.53
N VAL A 53 3.98 -1.55 0.49
CA VAL A 53 3.90 -2.82 -0.25
C VAL A 53 2.75 -3.71 0.20
N TYR A 54 2.32 -3.64 1.48
CA TYR A 54 1.16 -4.40 1.95
C TYR A 54 -0.14 -3.88 1.31
N ALA A 55 -0.27 -2.55 1.18
CA ALA A 55 -1.42 -1.93 0.56
C ALA A 55 -1.49 -2.22 -0.94
N LEU A 56 -0.36 -2.08 -1.64
CA LEU A 56 -0.25 -2.46 -3.06
C LEU A 56 -0.57 -3.95 -3.28
N SER A 57 -0.03 -4.83 -2.42
CA SER A 57 -0.30 -6.26 -2.51
C SER A 57 -1.78 -6.59 -2.31
N PHE A 58 -2.46 -5.91 -1.39
CA PHE A 58 -3.90 -6.09 -1.19
C PHE A 58 -4.70 -5.67 -2.42
N VAL A 59 -4.48 -4.46 -2.95
CA VAL A 59 -5.16 -3.95 -4.15
C VAL A 59 -4.93 -4.89 -5.33
N ARG A 60 -3.71 -5.39 -5.49
CA ARG A 60 -3.33 -6.31 -6.58
C ARG A 60 -4.16 -7.59 -6.62
N LEU A 61 -4.63 -8.09 -5.47
CA LEU A 61 -5.48 -9.29 -5.41
C LEU A 61 -6.83 -9.14 -6.14
N PHE A 62 -7.27 -7.90 -6.35
CA PHE A 62 -8.55 -7.58 -6.94
C PHE A 62 -8.44 -7.03 -8.38
N LEU A 63 -7.23 -6.72 -8.85
CA LEU A 63 -7.00 -6.29 -10.23
C LEU A 63 -7.19 -7.47 -11.19
N SER A 64 -7.99 -7.25 -12.24
CA SER A 64 -8.20 -8.20 -13.34
C SER A 64 -7.07 -8.21 -14.36
N SER A 65 -6.32 -7.11 -14.47
CA SER A 65 -5.20 -6.93 -15.41
C SER A 65 -4.10 -6.06 -14.80
N CYS A 66 -2.99 -5.90 -15.53
CA CYS A 66 -1.99 -4.89 -15.21
C CYS A 66 -2.61 -3.49 -15.40
N PRO A 67 -2.35 -2.52 -14.51
CA PRO A 67 -2.78 -1.14 -14.75
C PRO A 67 -1.98 -0.54 -15.93
N ASP A 68 -2.65 0.30 -16.71
CA ASP A 68 -2.02 1.06 -17.80
C ASP A 68 -1.28 2.31 -17.30
N GLU A 69 -1.71 2.86 -16.15
CA GLU A 69 -1.17 4.07 -15.56
C GLU A 69 -0.94 3.89 -14.05
N VAL A 70 0.18 4.42 -13.55
CA VAL A 70 0.51 4.45 -12.13
C VAL A 70 0.99 5.85 -11.77
N ILE A 71 0.22 6.53 -10.92
CA ILE A 71 0.54 7.87 -10.42
C ILE A 71 0.89 7.78 -8.94
N THR A 72 1.98 8.41 -8.53
CA THR A 72 2.43 8.45 -7.14
C THR A 72 2.63 9.87 -6.67
N GLN A 73 2.25 10.15 -5.42
CA GLN A 73 2.54 11.39 -4.73
C GLN A 73 3.26 11.06 -3.42
N VAL A 74 4.28 11.85 -3.08
CA VAL A 74 5.07 11.68 -1.86
C VAL A 74 5.21 13.04 -1.16
N ASN A 75 5.13 13.03 0.16
CA ASN A 75 5.57 14.15 0.98
C ASN A 75 6.90 13.75 1.60
N GLU A 76 7.99 14.31 1.08
CA GLU A 76 9.33 13.96 1.52
C GLU A 76 9.65 14.57 2.89
N VAL A 77 10.36 13.80 3.70
CA VAL A 77 10.95 14.30 4.93
C VAL A 77 12.22 15.09 4.57
N PRO A 78 12.46 16.28 5.16
CA PRO A 78 13.69 17.03 4.95
C PRO A 78 14.91 16.16 5.25
N TRP A 79 15.79 16.00 4.26
CA TRP A 79 17.01 15.22 4.42
C TRP A 79 18.12 16.10 5.00
N GLU A 80 18.49 15.86 6.25
CA GLU A 80 19.69 16.44 6.87
C GLU A 80 20.88 15.52 6.56
N GLY A 81 21.54 15.81 5.44
CA GLY A 81 22.77 15.12 5.01
C GLY A 81 24.02 15.65 5.65
#